data_AF-A0A4U5VKA8-F1
#
_entry.id   AF-A0A4U5VKA8-F1
#
_cell.length_a   1.000
_cell.length_b   1.000
_cell.length_c   1.000
_cell.angle_alpha   90.00
_cell.angle_beta   90.00
_cell.angle_gamma   90.00
#
_symmetry.space_group_name_H-M   'P 1'
#
loop_
_entity.id
_entity.type
_entity.pdbx_description
1 polymer ?
#
loop_
_entity_poly.entity_id
_entity_poly.type
_entity_poly.pdbx_seq_one_letter_code
_entity_poly.pdbx_strand_id
1 'polypeptide(L)'
;MEFTCGKVDRGLKKKKEKTRKPTPQNKRGQLRNIFNTLGVLFLFLFAWVFARSSAMKSSNSRPSRVGRNPFIHELKFTLREKLKIGLMSVTVFPVRLLLVSFFMLLAWPFAFTASLGRSEFVIEPQSWWRRFIDLCLRVIMRAMWFCGGFHWIKVKGERAAPSEAPILTVAPHSSYFDAIPVTMTMCSIVTKLESSSIPVWGTLISYIRPVFVFRSDQDSRRKTVEEIKRRARSGGQWPQIMIFPEGTCTNRSGLILYKAGAFIPGLPVQPVVLRYRNKLDTVTWTWQGPAA
;
A
#
# COMPACT_ATOMS: atom_id res chain seq x y z
N MET A 1 4.21 -14.52 2.44
CA MET A 1 3.40 -13.67 1.54
C MET A 1 3.57 -14.18 0.11
N GLU A 2 2.55 -14.03 -0.72
CA GLU A 2 2.59 -14.41 -2.14
C GLU A 2 2.12 -13.26 -3.02
N PHE A 3 2.86 -13.07 -4.12
CA PHE A 3 2.64 -12.09 -5.17
C PHE A 3 2.38 -12.86 -6.45
N THR A 4 1.22 -12.68 -7.08
CA THR A 4 0.93 -13.32 -8.37
C THR A 4 0.74 -12.26 -9.44
N CYS A 5 1.66 -12.21 -10.39
CA CYS A 5 1.59 -11.34 -11.55
C CYS A 5 0.67 -12.00 -12.60
N GLY A 6 -0.39 -11.29 -12.98
CA GLY A 6 -1.22 -11.68 -14.11
C GLY A 6 -0.53 -11.41 -15.45
N LYS A 7 -1.03 -12.05 -16.52
CA LYS A 7 -0.58 -11.78 -17.88
C LYS A 7 -1.04 -10.38 -18.30
N VAL A 8 -0.17 -9.66 -19.01
CA VAL A 8 -0.53 -8.41 -19.68
C VAL A 8 -1.15 -8.77 -21.03
N ASP A 9 -2.39 -8.34 -21.24
CA ASP A 9 -3.04 -8.53 -22.53
C ASP A 9 -2.47 -7.53 -23.55
N ARG A 10 -1.79 -8.05 -24.57
CA ARG A 10 -1.13 -7.24 -25.62
C ARG A 10 -2.13 -6.80 -26.72
N GLY A 11 -3.40 -7.21 -26.64
CA GLY A 11 -4.35 -7.17 -27.76
C GLY A 11 -5.45 -6.10 -27.74
N LEU A 12 -5.59 -5.27 -26.70
CA LEU A 12 -6.68 -4.28 -26.63
C LEU A 12 -6.40 -3.03 -27.49
N LYS A 13 -6.67 -3.12 -28.80
CA LYS A 13 -6.91 -1.95 -29.65
C LYS A 13 -8.05 -1.12 -29.04
N LYS A 14 -7.80 0.17 -28.79
CA LYS A 14 -8.72 1.13 -28.18
C LYS A 14 -10.11 1.08 -28.84
N LYS A 15 -11.10 0.50 -28.15
CA LYS A 15 -12.51 0.82 -28.42
C LYS A 15 -12.81 2.13 -27.69
N LYS A 16 -13.05 3.22 -28.44
CA LYS A 16 -13.51 4.50 -27.87
C LYS A 16 -14.90 4.29 -27.27
N GLU A 17 -14.98 4.17 -25.96
CA GLU A 17 -16.26 4.14 -25.24
C GLU A 17 -16.65 5.57 -24.83
N LYS A 18 -17.86 5.96 -25.21
CA LYS A 18 -18.40 7.32 -25.08
C LYS A 18 -18.84 7.53 -23.62
N THR A 19 -18.00 8.20 -22.83
CA THR A 19 -18.29 8.53 -21.42
C THR A 19 -19.53 9.41 -21.27
N ARG A 20 -20.57 8.89 -20.61
CA ARG A 20 -21.67 9.70 -20.05
C ARG A 20 -21.17 10.47 -18.82
N LYS A 21 -21.48 11.76 -18.74
CA LYS A 21 -21.22 12.62 -17.58
C LYS A 21 -22.09 12.18 -16.38
N PRO A 22 -21.55 12.06 -15.16
CA PRO A 22 -22.37 11.91 -13.97
C PRO A 22 -22.91 13.27 -13.49
N THR A 23 -24.18 13.28 -13.13
CA THR A 23 -24.96 14.39 -12.55
C THR A 23 -24.49 14.71 -11.12
N PRO A 24 -24.48 15.98 -10.67
CA PRO A 24 -23.93 16.35 -9.36
C PRO A 24 -24.90 16.00 -8.23
N GLN A 25 -24.38 15.38 -7.16
CA GLN A 25 -25.11 15.19 -5.91
C GLN A 25 -24.56 16.16 -4.85
N ASN A 26 -25.49 16.85 -4.19
CA ASN A 26 -25.24 17.98 -3.31
C ASN A 26 -25.37 17.56 -1.83
N LYS A 27 -24.63 18.30 -0.99
CA LYS A 27 -24.86 18.66 0.43
C LYS A 27 -24.10 17.96 1.56
N ARG A 28 -23.45 18.89 2.29
CA ARG A 28 -23.33 19.10 3.75
C ARG A 28 -22.20 18.35 4.46
N GLY A 29 -21.41 19.16 5.14
CA GLY A 29 -20.16 18.79 5.80
C GLY A 29 -20.29 18.49 7.27
N GLN A 30 -19.14 18.23 7.90
CA GLN A 30 -18.95 18.41 9.32
C GLN A 30 -17.45 18.52 9.64
N LEU A 31 -17.13 19.51 10.48
CA LEU A 31 -15.82 19.73 11.08
C LEU A 31 -15.52 18.66 12.15
N ARG A 32 -14.27 18.20 12.26
CA ARG A 32 -13.37 18.41 13.42
C ARG A 32 -12.17 17.45 13.43
N ASN A 33 -10.98 18.07 13.38
CA ASN A 33 -9.84 17.99 14.29
C ASN A 33 -9.13 16.68 14.68
N ILE A 34 -7.81 16.72 14.39
CA ILE A 34 -6.65 16.54 15.28
C ILE A 34 -6.40 15.11 15.79
N PHE A 35 -5.35 14.48 15.24
CA PHE A 35 -4.23 13.92 16.03
C PHE A 35 -3.02 13.79 15.09
N ASN A 36 -2.10 14.76 15.21
CA ASN A 36 -0.81 14.75 14.53
C ASN A 36 0.29 14.33 15.53
N THR A 37 1.37 13.76 14.97
CA THR A 37 2.74 13.71 15.56
C THR A 37 3.19 12.48 16.37
N LEU A 38 2.46 11.35 16.42
CA LEU A 38 2.96 10.11 17.07
C LEU A 38 2.74 8.80 16.28
N GLY A 39 2.37 8.89 14.99
CA GLY A 39 1.82 7.76 14.22
C GLY A 39 2.79 6.63 13.80
N VAL A 40 4.11 6.77 13.96
CA VAL A 40 5.07 5.81 13.36
C VAL A 40 5.83 4.94 14.34
N LEU A 41 6.05 5.40 15.58
CA LEU A 41 6.27 4.44 16.67
C LEU A 41 4.99 3.63 16.98
N PHE A 42 3.82 4.20 16.67
CA PHE A 42 2.51 3.56 16.81
C PHE A 42 2.23 2.43 15.82
N LEU A 43 2.90 2.40 14.66
CA LEU A 43 2.73 1.36 13.63
C LEU A 43 3.14 -0.05 14.09
N PHE A 44 3.94 -0.13 15.15
CA PHE A 44 4.34 -1.39 15.76
C PHE A 44 3.67 -1.60 17.13
N LEU A 45 3.52 -0.57 17.97
CA LEU A 45 3.01 -0.75 19.34
C LEU A 45 1.50 -0.99 19.46
N PHE A 46 0.67 -0.51 18.52
CA PHE A 46 -0.79 -0.45 18.73
C PHE A 46 -1.62 -1.58 18.12
N ALA A 47 -0.98 -2.63 17.59
CA ALA A 47 -1.67 -3.89 17.31
C ALA A 47 -2.15 -4.62 18.59
N TRP A 48 -1.81 -4.09 19.79
CA TRP A 48 -2.08 -4.74 21.08
C TRP A 48 -3.09 -4.02 21.99
N VAL A 49 -3.34 -2.71 21.86
CA VAL A 49 -4.07 -1.96 22.92
C VAL A 49 -5.59 -1.78 22.67
N PHE A 50 -6.12 -1.99 21.46
CA PHE A 50 -7.57 -1.86 21.22
C PHE A 50 -8.17 -3.02 20.41
N ALA A 51 -7.91 -4.25 20.85
CA ALA A 51 -8.92 -5.31 20.71
C ALA A 51 -10.08 -4.98 21.67
N ARG A 52 -10.91 -4.00 21.31
CA ARG A 52 -12.13 -3.69 22.07
C ARG A 52 -13.07 -4.88 21.89
N SER A 53 -13.14 -5.73 22.92
CA SER A 53 -14.17 -6.73 23.07
C SER A 53 -15.51 -6.01 23.21
N SER A 54 -16.21 -5.77 22.11
CA SER A 54 -17.62 -5.41 22.17
C SER A 54 -18.42 -6.69 22.32
N ALA A 55 -18.73 -7.04 23.56
CA ALA A 55 -19.83 -7.94 23.85
C ALA A 55 -21.13 -7.25 23.41
N MET A 56 -21.86 -7.81 22.45
CA MET A 56 -23.27 -7.47 22.27
C MET A 56 -24.13 -8.67 21.93
N LYS A 57 -25.32 -8.61 22.52
CA LYS A 57 -26.34 -9.65 22.71
C LYS A 57 -26.79 -10.28 21.39
N SER A 58 -27.08 -11.58 21.48
CA SER A 58 -27.85 -12.34 20.49
C SER A 58 -29.15 -11.61 20.17
N SER A 59 -29.30 -11.12 18.94
CA SER A 59 -30.61 -10.81 18.36
C SER A 59 -30.89 -11.80 17.23
N ASN A 60 -31.96 -12.57 17.42
CA ASN A 60 -32.44 -13.54 16.45
C ASN A 60 -32.96 -12.79 15.21
N SER A 61 -32.20 -12.79 14.12
CA SER A 61 -32.71 -12.40 12.81
C SER A 61 -32.16 -13.34 11.74
N ARG A 62 -33.06 -13.77 10.86
CA ARG A 62 -32.86 -14.82 9.84
C ARG A 62 -31.69 -14.47 8.91
N PRO A 63 -30.91 -15.46 8.43
CA PRO A 63 -29.78 -15.20 7.54
C PRO A 63 -30.29 -14.74 6.17
N SER A 64 -30.29 -13.44 5.94
CA SER A 64 -30.32 -12.88 4.59
C SER A 64 -29.02 -13.24 3.88
N ARG A 65 -29.03 -13.34 2.54
CA ARG A 65 -27.83 -13.52 1.70
C ARG A 65 -26.93 -12.27 1.76
N VAL A 66 -26.43 -11.93 2.93
CA VAL A 66 -25.61 -10.75 3.21
C VAL A 66 -24.19 -11.05 2.78
N GLY A 67 -23.74 -10.39 1.71
CA GLY A 67 -22.31 -10.33 1.39
C GLY A 67 -21.55 -9.84 2.62
N ARG A 68 -20.55 -10.61 3.05
CA ARG A 68 -19.72 -10.26 4.22
C ARG A 68 -19.21 -8.83 4.07
N ASN A 69 -19.38 -8.01 5.10
CA ASN A 69 -18.91 -6.62 5.08
C ASN A 69 -17.38 -6.60 4.89
N PRO A 70 -16.85 -6.01 3.80
CA PRO A 70 -15.42 -6.03 3.50
C PRO A 70 -14.59 -5.10 4.40
N PHE A 71 -15.23 -4.30 5.24
CA PHE A 71 -14.60 -3.34 6.16
C PHE A 71 -14.63 -3.77 7.62
N ILE A 72 -15.13 -4.98 7.91
CA ILE A 72 -15.15 -5.54 9.26
C ILE A 72 -14.27 -6.78 9.28
N HIS A 73 -13.32 -6.81 10.20
CA HIS A 73 -12.45 -7.95 10.43
C HIS A 73 -12.47 -8.29 11.92
N GLU A 74 -13.09 -9.43 12.25
CA GLU A 74 -13.17 -9.92 13.62
C GLU A 74 -12.32 -11.18 13.78
N LEU A 75 -11.42 -11.16 14.76
CA LEU A 75 -10.61 -12.32 15.13
C LEU A 75 -11.10 -12.86 16.47
N LYS A 76 -11.50 -14.13 16.46
CA LYS A 76 -11.83 -14.88 17.67
C LYS A 76 -10.61 -15.69 18.07
N PHE A 77 -9.97 -15.28 19.16
CA PHE A 77 -8.80 -15.97 19.70
C PHE A 77 -9.19 -16.91 20.84
N THR A 78 -8.68 -18.14 20.80
CA THR A 78 -8.68 -19.07 21.92
C THR A 78 -7.80 -18.55 23.06
N LEU A 79 -8.00 -19.05 24.29
CA LEU A 79 -7.20 -18.64 25.45
C LEU A 79 -5.70 -18.92 25.22
N ARG A 80 -5.37 -20.05 24.59
CA ARG A 80 -3.98 -20.41 24.22
C ARG A 80 -3.38 -19.42 23.25
N GLU A 81 -4.14 -18.96 22.26
CA GLU A 81 -3.68 -17.95 21.30
C GLU A 81 -3.48 -16.60 21.98
N LYS A 82 -4.38 -16.19 22.89
CA LYS A 82 -4.22 -14.96 23.67
C LYS A 82 -2.94 -14.99 24.54
N LEU A 83 -2.70 -16.10 25.25
CA LEU A 83 -1.48 -16.28 26.06
C LEU A 83 -0.23 -16.26 25.18
N LYS A 84 -0.25 -16.99 24.06
CA LYS A 84 0.87 -17.01 23.10
C LYS A 84 1.15 -15.62 22.53
N ILE A 85 0.10 -14.88 22.14
CA ILE A 85 0.22 -13.51 21.63
C ILE A 85 0.81 -12.62 22.73
N GLY A 86 0.30 -12.68 23.96
CA GLY A 86 0.82 -11.92 25.09
C GLY A 86 2.31 -12.17 25.33
N LEU A 87 2.73 -13.44 25.37
CA LEU A 87 4.14 -13.79 25.53
C LEU A 87 5.01 -13.28 24.38
N MET A 88 4.56 -13.46 23.14
CA MET A 88 5.30 -12.98 21.95
C MET A 88 5.36 -11.45 21.88
N SER A 89 4.35 -10.73 22.38
CA SER A 89 4.34 -9.27 22.47
C SER A 89 5.35 -8.73 23.49
N VAL A 90 5.63 -9.46 24.58
CA VAL A 90 6.61 -9.02 25.59
C VAL A 90 8.03 -9.42 25.19
N THR A 91 8.21 -10.58 24.55
CA THR A 91 9.54 -11.14 24.27
C THR A 91 10.03 -10.84 22.85
N VAL A 92 9.25 -11.22 21.84
CA VAL A 92 9.69 -11.19 20.43
C VAL A 92 9.49 -9.80 19.82
N PHE A 93 8.40 -9.13 20.16
CA PHE A 93 8.05 -7.85 19.56
C PHE A 93 9.08 -6.74 19.83
N PRO A 94 9.60 -6.53 21.06
CA PRO A 94 10.61 -5.50 21.30
C PRO A 94 11.89 -5.74 20.49
N VAL A 95 12.35 -7.00 20.43
CA VAL A 95 13.53 -7.37 19.64
C VAL A 95 13.30 -7.07 18.15
N ARG A 96 12.13 -7.44 17.60
CA ARG A 96 11.79 -7.12 16.20
C ARG A 96 11.71 -5.62 15.95
N LEU A 97 11.13 -4.86 16.87
CA LEU A 97 11.03 -3.41 16.78
C LEU A 97 12.41 -2.76 16.73
N LEU A 98 13.34 -3.21 17.58
CA LEU A 98 14.72 -2.74 17.59
C LEU A 98 15.44 -3.06 16.27
N LEU A 99 15.32 -4.29 15.77
CA LEU A 99 15.93 -4.70 14.50
C LEU A 99 15.36 -3.92 13.31
N VAL A 100 14.04 -3.76 13.25
CA VAL A 100 13.39 -2.98 12.18
C VAL A 100 13.83 -1.51 12.25
N SER A 101 13.88 -0.92 13.44
CA SER A 101 14.36 0.45 13.64
C SER A 101 15.82 0.62 13.22
N PHE A 102 16.68 -0.35 13.55
CA PHE A 102 18.08 -0.37 13.14
C PHE A 102 18.22 -0.37 11.61
N PHE A 103 17.54 -1.28 10.90
CA PHE A 103 17.61 -1.32 9.43
C PHE A 103 17.00 -0.08 8.77
N MET A 104 15.96 0.50 9.37
CA MET A 104 15.37 1.76 8.92
C MET A 104 16.36 2.93 9.01
N LEU A 105 17.06 3.07 10.14
CA LEU A 105 18.11 4.06 10.32
C LEU A 105 19.32 3.80 9.42
N LEU A 106 19.65 2.53 9.18
CA LEU A 106 20.70 2.15 8.24
C LEU A 106 20.35 2.49 6.79
N ALA A 107 19.09 2.31 6.38
CA ALA A 107 18.62 2.64 5.02
C ALA A 107 18.56 4.15 4.77
N TRP A 108 18.28 4.93 5.82
CA TRP A 108 18.09 6.38 5.73
C TRP A 108 19.22 7.15 5.03
N PRO A 109 20.52 7.02 5.41
CA PRO A 109 21.58 7.77 4.75
C PRO A 109 21.69 7.42 3.26
N PHE A 110 21.54 6.15 2.88
CA PHE A 110 21.54 5.75 1.47
C PHE A 110 20.40 6.40 0.68
N ALA A 111 19.19 6.38 1.23
CA ALA A 111 18.02 6.99 0.61
C ALA A 111 18.17 8.52 0.54
N PHE A 112 18.71 9.14 1.58
CA PHE A 112 19.01 10.57 1.62
C PHE A 112 20.01 10.96 0.53
N THR A 113 21.19 10.31 0.50
CA THR A 113 22.24 10.56 -0.49
C THR A 113 21.74 10.35 -1.92
N ALA A 114 20.96 9.29 -2.18
CA ALA A 114 20.40 9.08 -3.52
C ALA A 114 19.28 10.07 -3.89
N SER A 115 18.63 10.69 -2.91
CA SER A 115 17.61 11.72 -3.14
C SER A 115 18.23 13.10 -3.37
N LEU A 116 19.44 13.36 -2.90
CA LEU A 116 20.16 14.60 -3.18
C LEU A 116 20.38 14.78 -4.70
N GLY A 117 20.02 15.95 -5.19
CA GLY A 117 20.15 16.32 -6.61
C GLY A 117 19.18 15.61 -7.56
N ARG A 118 18.11 14.96 -7.06
CA ARG A 118 17.03 14.46 -7.92
C ARG A 118 16.01 15.55 -8.20
N SER A 119 15.68 15.75 -9.47
CA SER A 119 14.50 16.47 -9.93
C SER A 119 13.24 15.65 -9.66
N GLU A 120 12.18 16.33 -9.27
CA GLU A 120 10.84 15.76 -9.13
C GLU A 120 10.18 15.51 -10.50
N PHE A 121 10.59 16.26 -11.53
CA PHE A 121 9.94 16.28 -12.85
C PHE A 121 10.72 15.54 -13.94
N VAL A 122 12.03 15.38 -13.75
CA VAL A 122 12.94 14.77 -14.72
C VAL A 122 13.58 13.52 -14.10
N ILE A 123 13.74 12.47 -14.91
CA ILE A 123 14.52 11.30 -14.50
C ILE A 123 15.96 11.54 -14.90
N GLU A 124 16.86 11.49 -13.92
CA GLU A 124 18.29 11.50 -14.22
C GLU A 124 18.71 10.12 -14.74
N PRO A 125 19.68 10.07 -15.68
CA PRO A 125 20.24 8.82 -16.12
C PRO A 125 20.78 8.01 -14.94
N GLN A 126 20.44 6.73 -14.90
CA GLN A 126 20.83 5.81 -13.83
C GLN A 126 22.34 5.57 -13.85
N SER A 127 23.05 6.32 -13.02
CA SER A 127 24.49 6.22 -12.79
C SER A 127 24.81 4.91 -12.05
N TRP A 128 26.03 4.40 -12.21
CA TRP A 128 26.46 3.16 -11.56
C TRP A 128 26.34 3.21 -10.02
N TRP A 129 26.67 4.35 -9.40
CA TRP A 129 26.57 4.53 -7.94
C TRP A 129 25.11 4.54 -7.47
N ARG A 130 24.17 5.05 -8.28
CA ARG A 130 22.73 5.03 -7.97
C ARG A 130 22.21 3.59 -8.01
N ARG A 131 22.62 2.80 -9.01
CA ARG A 131 22.30 1.36 -9.07
C ARG A 131 22.86 0.59 -7.87
N PHE A 132 24.06 0.96 -7.40
CA PHE A 132 24.64 0.38 -6.19
C PHE A 132 23.79 0.74 -4.95
N ILE A 133 23.39 2.00 -4.78
CA ILE A 133 22.50 2.40 -3.68
C ILE A 133 21.15 1.67 -3.77
N ASP A 134 20.56 1.57 -4.95
CA ASP A 134 19.32 0.82 -5.17
C ASP A 134 19.46 -0.64 -4.72
N LEU A 135 20.60 -1.29 -5.00
CA LEU A 135 20.89 -2.65 -4.55
C LEU A 135 21.02 -2.71 -3.02
N CYS A 136 21.81 -1.82 -2.41
CA CYS A 136 21.96 -1.75 -0.95
C CYS A 136 20.61 -1.56 -0.26
N LEU A 137 19.78 -0.63 -0.73
CA LEU A 137 18.45 -0.38 -0.20
C LEU A 137 17.55 -1.60 -0.36
N ARG A 138 17.57 -2.30 -1.50
CA ARG A 138 16.79 -3.55 -1.68
C ARG A 138 17.21 -4.61 -0.66
N VAL A 139 18.51 -4.78 -0.43
CA VAL A 139 19.03 -5.77 0.53
C VAL A 139 18.67 -5.38 1.96
N ILE A 140 18.87 -4.12 2.35
CA ILE A 140 18.53 -3.62 3.70
C ILE A 140 17.03 -3.76 3.95
N MET A 141 16.18 -3.33 3.02
CA MET A 141 14.72 -3.45 3.15
C MET A 141 14.30 -4.93 3.20
N ARG A 142 14.94 -5.81 2.41
CA ARG A 142 14.67 -7.25 2.47
C ARG A 142 15.03 -7.86 3.82
N ALA A 143 16.15 -7.45 4.41
CA ALA A 143 16.58 -7.86 5.75
C ALA A 143 15.62 -7.33 6.83
N MET A 144 15.22 -6.06 6.74
CA MET A 144 14.21 -5.47 7.62
C MET A 144 12.90 -6.28 7.61
N TRP A 145 12.37 -6.62 6.43
CA TRP A 145 11.16 -7.43 6.31
C TRP A 145 11.35 -8.86 6.82
N PHE A 146 12.54 -9.43 6.65
CA PHE A 146 12.89 -10.72 7.23
C PHE A 146 12.80 -10.66 8.75
N CYS A 147 13.44 -9.69 9.40
CA CYS A 147 13.36 -9.47 10.85
C CYS A 147 11.92 -9.17 11.32
N GLY A 148 11.11 -8.50 10.49
CA GLY A 148 9.68 -8.27 10.74
C GLY A 148 8.82 -9.54 10.70
N GLY A 149 9.36 -10.69 10.27
CA GLY A 149 8.66 -11.98 10.22
C GLY A 149 8.23 -12.41 8.82
N PHE A 150 8.54 -11.64 7.77
CA PHE A 150 8.29 -12.01 6.38
C PHE A 150 9.48 -12.76 5.80
N HIS A 151 9.69 -13.98 6.32
CA HIS A 151 10.80 -14.83 5.87
C HIS A 151 10.58 -15.31 4.44
N TRP A 152 9.35 -15.68 4.11
CA TRP A 152 8.99 -16.31 2.84
C TRP A 152 8.10 -15.40 2.00
N ILE A 153 8.67 -14.96 0.88
CA ILE A 153 8.00 -14.15 -0.14
C ILE A 153 8.05 -14.95 -1.44
N LYS A 154 6.89 -15.43 -1.90
CA LYS A 154 6.76 -16.17 -3.16
C LYS A 154 6.27 -15.23 -4.25
N VAL A 155 6.98 -15.14 -5.36
CA VAL A 155 6.52 -14.45 -6.57
C VAL A 155 6.13 -15.51 -7.59
N LYS A 156 4.94 -15.39 -8.16
CA LYS A 156 4.42 -16.24 -9.22
C LYS A 156 4.16 -15.40 -10.47
N GLY A 157 4.54 -15.93 -11.62
CA GLY A 157 4.52 -15.20 -12.88
C GLY A 157 5.67 -14.19 -12.95
N GLU A 158 5.68 -13.44 -14.05
CA GLU A 158 6.73 -12.48 -14.34
C GLU A 158 6.18 -11.06 -14.31
N ARG A 159 6.94 -10.14 -13.72
CA ARG A 159 6.64 -8.72 -13.75
C ARG A 159 6.91 -8.20 -15.16
N ALA A 160 5.90 -7.58 -15.77
CA ALA A 160 6.03 -6.96 -17.08
C ALA A 160 6.99 -5.76 -17.01
N ALA A 161 7.68 -5.47 -18.12
CA ALA A 161 8.56 -4.33 -18.18
C ALA A 161 7.77 -3.01 -18.06
N PRO A 162 8.38 -1.91 -17.54
CA PRO A 162 7.72 -0.60 -17.50
C PRO A 162 7.23 -0.08 -18.86
N SER A 163 7.88 -0.48 -19.95
CA SER A 163 7.47 -0.16 -21.33
C SER A 163 6.24 -0.94 -21.79
N GLU A 164 6.02 -2.16 -21.28
CA GLU A 164 4.87 -2.99 -21.64
C GLU A 164 3.63 -2.64 -20.80
N ALA A 165 3.81 -2.48 -19.49
CA ALA A 165 2.73 -2.15 -18.57
C ALA A 165 3.23 -1.13 -17.53
N PRO A 166 3.07 0.18 -17.75
CA PRO A 166 3.60 1.20 -16.83
C PRO A 166 2.92 1.21 -15.45
N ILE A 167 1.79 0.53 -15.29
CA ILE A 167 0.99 0.53 -14.06
C ILE A 167 0.78 -0.92 -13.57
N LEU A 168 1.07 -1.15 -12.29
CA LEU A 168 0.75 -2.38 -11.58
C LEU A 168 -0.50 -2.14 -10.73
N THR A 169 -1.61 -2.80 -11.07
CA THR A 169 -2.85 -2.72 -10.27
C THR A 169 -2.88 -3.84 -9.26
N VAL A 170 -2.72 -3.51 -7.98
CA VAL A 170 -2.50 -4.47 -6.92
C VAL A 170 -3.74 -4.62 -6.05
N ALA A 171 -4.15 -5.87 -5.79
CA ALA A 171 -5.30 -6.16 -4.94
C ALA A 171 -5.19 -7.56 -4.30
N PRO A 172 -5.92 -7.85 -3.22
CA PRO A 172 -6.65 -6.90 -2.40
C PRO A 172 -5.72 -5.99 -1.58
N HIS A 173 -6.13 -4.73 -1.36
CA HIS A 173 -5.44 -3.85 -0.41
C HIS A 173 -5.96 -4.14 0.99
N SER A 174 -5.08 -4.46 1.93
CA SER A 174 -5.54 -5.00 3.21
C SER A 174 -4.61 -4.78 4.38
N SER A 175 -3.39 -4.31 4.15
CA SER A 175 -2.41 -4.11 5.22
C SER A 175 -1.37 -3.06 4.85
N TYR A 176 -0.76 -2.43 5.85
CA TYR A 176 0.46 -1.65 5.65
C TYR A 176 1.62 -2.50 5.11
N PHE A 177 1.61 -3.83 5.35
CA PHE A 177 2.57 -4.76 4.77
C PHE A 177 2.45 -4.90 3.25
N ASP A 178 1.41 -4.33 2.63
CA ASP A 178 1.32 -4.20 1.17
C ASP A 178 2.41 -3.27 0.59
N ALA A 179 3.22 -2.62 1.43
CA ALA A 179 4.44 -1.92 1.05
C ALA A 179 5.63 -2.85 0.72
N ILE A 180 5.63 -4.12 1.15
CA ILE A 180 6.68 -5.10 0.80
C ILE A 180 6.95 -5.18 -0.71
N PRO A 181 5.95 -5.41 -1.60
CA PRO A 181 6.19 -5.46 -3.03
C PRO A 181 6.75 -4.15 -3.58
N VAL A 182 6.37 -3.00 -3.01
CA VAL A 182 6.91 -1.69 -3.40
C VAL A 182 8.42 -1.66 -3.18
N THR A 183 8.88 -2.04 -1.99
CA THR A 183 10.31 -2.03 -1.64
C THR A 183 11.14 -3.05 -2.42
N MET A 184 10.54 -4.18 -2.83
CA MET A 184 11.23 -5.18 -3.65
C MET A 184 11.35 -4.75 -5.12
N THR A 185 10.30 -4.11 -5.63
CA THR A 185 10.20 -3.72 -7.05
C THR A 185 10.76 -2.33 -7.34
N MET A 186 10.96 -1.51 -6.31
CA MET A 186 11.25 -0.07 -6.39
C MET A 186 10.24 0.68 -7.27
N CYS A 187 8.96 0.27 -7.20
CA CYS A 187 7.88 0.97 -7.88
C CYS A 187 7.58 2.31 -7.21
N SER A 188 7.12 3.26 -8.01
CA SER A 188 6.45 4.45 -7.50
C SER A 188 5.09 4.06 -6.92
N ILE A 189 4.63 4.76 -5.88
CA ILE A 189 3.31 4.55 -5.27
C ILE A 189 2.49 5.81 -5.30
N VAL A 190 1.16 5.64 -5.28
CA VAL A 190 0.25 6.74 -5.00
C VAL A 190 0.03 6.79 -3.49
N THR A 191 0.55 7.83 -2.83
CA THR A 191 0.48 7.95 -1.36
C THR A 191 -0.04 9.30 -0.90
N LYS A 192 -0.51 9.36 0.34
CA LYS A 192 -0.90 10.62 0.98
C LYS A 192 0.34 11.44 1.30
N LEU A 193 0.26 12.76 1.12
CA LEU A 193 1.35 13.66 1.50
C LEU A 193 1.66 13.60 3.02
N GLU A 194 0.65 13.36 3.85
CA GLU A 194 0.85 13.15 5.31
C GLU A 194 1.84 12.03 5.62
N SER A 195 2.01 11.05 4.73
CA SER A 195 2.97 9.97 4.93
C SER A 195 4.42 10.39 4.69
N SER A 196 4.68 11.50 4.00
CA SER A 196 6.04 11.99 3.75
C SER A 196 6.55 12.94 4.84
N SER A 197 5.70 13.41 5.76
CA SER A 197 6.12 14.30 6.86
C SER A 197 6.77 13.56 8.03
N ILE A 198 6.76 12.22 8.00
CA ILE A 198 7.38 11.39 9.04
C ILE A 198 8.90 11.40 8.84
N PRO A 199 9.70 11.79 9.85
CA PRO A 199 11.16 11.73 9.77
C PRO A 199 11.65 10.31 9.45
N VAL A 200 12.73 10.20 8.67
CA VAL A 200 13.29 8.93 8.15
C VAL A 200 12.42 8.20 7.13
N TRP A 201 11.16 7.88 7.48
CA TRP A 201 10.22 7.21 6.58
C TRP A 201 9.88 8.05 5.35
N GLY A 202 9.72 9.36 5.54
CA GLY A 202 9.46 10.32 4.47
C GLY A 202 10.60 10.37 3.44
N THR A 203 11.85 10.29 3.88
CA THR A 203 13.02 10.25 2.97
C THR A 203 13.01 8.98 2.11
N LEU A 204 12.70 7.83 2.71
CA LEU A 204 12.60 6.55 2.01
C LEU A 204 11.42 6.51 1.03
N ILE A 205 10.28 7.10 1.42
CA ILE A 205 9.14 7.29 0.52
C ILE A 205 9.54 8.20 -0.64
N SER A 206 10.12 9.38 -0.37
CA SER A 206 10.52 10.32 -1.42
C SER A 206 11.51 9.72 -2.41
N TYR A 207 12.39 8.82 -1.94
CA TYR A 207 13.34 8.11 -2.77
C TYR A 207 12.67 7.24 -3.87
N ILE A 208 11.50 6.63 -3.60
CA ILE A 208 10.74 5.88 -4.63
C ILE A 208 9.88 6.78 -5.53
N ARG A 209 10.01 8.11 -5.42
CA ARG A 209 9.29 9.12 -6.23
C ARG A 209 7.79 8.86 -6.23
N PRO A 210 7.07 8.99 -5.12
CA PRO A 210 5.64 8.73 -5.10
C PRO A 210 4.89 9.77 -5.92
N VAL A 211 3.65 9.46 -6.29
CA VAL A 211 2.68 10.45 -6.74
C VAL A 211 1.83 10.81 -5.52
N PHE A 212 1.94 12.05 -5.05
CA PHE A 212 1.18 12.51 -3.88
C PHE A 212 -0.28 12.81 -4.24
N VAL A 213 -1.18 12.47 -3.32
CA VAL A 213 -2.61 12.79 -3.39
C VAL A 213 -3.02 13.57 -2.15
N PHE A 214 -3.67 14.71 -2.34
CA PHE A 214 -4.43 15.40 -1.31
C PHE A 214 -5.90 14.97 -1.43
N ARG A 215 -6.45 14.40 -0.37
CA ARG A 215 -7.85 13.93 -0.35
C ARG A 215 -8.85 15.06 -0.08
N SER A 216 -8.41 16.11 0.61
CA SER A 216 -9.19 17.30 0.97
C SER A 216 -9.37 18.28 -0.19
N ASP A 217 -8.54 18.19 -1.24
CA ASP A 217 -8.56 19.08 -2.40
C ASP A 217 -9.02 18.32 -3.66
N GLN A 218 -10.09 18.80 -4.31
CA GLN A 218 -10.57 18.22 -5.57
C GLN A 218 -9.56 18.43 -6.71
N ASP A 219 -8.84 19.55 -6.73
CA ASP A 219 -7.86 19.85 -7.77
C ASP A 219 -6.63 18.96 -7.64
N SER A 220 -6.27 18.57 -6.43
CA SER A 220 -5.21 17.58 -6.23
C SER A 220 -5.50 16.24 -6.88
N ARG A 221 -6.73 15.73 -6.84
CA ARG A 221 -7.05 14.44 -7.49
C ARG A 221 -6.82 14.53 -9.00
N ARG A 222 -7.14 15.67 -9.61
CA ARG A 222 -6.85 15.93 -11.02
C ARG A 222 -5.35 16.00 -11.27
N LYS A 223 -4.59 16.72 -10.45
CA LYS A 223 -3.11 16.79 -10.54
C LYS A 223 -2.47 15.40 -10.44
N THR A 224 -2.91 14.56 -9.50
CA THR A 224 -2.43 13.18 -9.39
C THR A 224 -2.70 12.38 -10.67
N VAL A 225 -3.92 12.47 -11.22
CA VAL A 225 -4.26 11.77 -12.47
C VAL A 225 -3.41 12.25 -13.65
N GLU A 226 -3.18 13.56 -13.77
CA GLU A 226 -2.29 14.10 -14.81
C GLU A 226 -0.85 13.65 -14.62
N GLU A 227 -0.35 13.57 -13.38
CA GLU A 227 0.99 13.07 -13.11
C GLU A 227 1.13 11.57 -13.41
N ILE A 228 0.10 10.76 -13.07
CA ILE A 228 0.04 9.34 -13.45
C ILE A 228 0.07 9.22 -14.98
N LYS A 229 -0.72 10.01 -15.71
CA LYS A 229 -0.71 10.01 -17.19
C LYS A 229 0.67 10.37 -17.74
N ARG A 230 1.30 11.43 -17.21
CA ARG A 230 2.61 11.92 -17.65
C ARG A 230 3.67 10.83 -17.50
N ARG A 231 3.76 10.20 -16.32
CA ARG A 231 4.73 9.14 -16.03
C ARG A 231 4.44 7.87 -16.82
N ALA A 232 3.18 7.45 -16.90
CA ALA A 232 2.81 6.23 -17.61
C ALA A 232 3.05 6.32 -19.13
N ARG A 233 2.92 7.52 -19.72
CA ARG A 233 3.17 7.77 -21.15
C ARG A 233 4.64 7.98 -21.51
N SER A 234 5.55 7.87 -20.55
CA SER A 234 7.00 8.09 -20.78
C SER A 234 7.72 6.94 -21.49
N GLY A 235 7.01 5.92 -21.97
CA GLY A 235 7.62 4.79 -22.68
C GLY A 235 8.53 3.92 -21.81
N GLY A 236 8.32 3.91 -20.49
CA GLY A 236 9.10 3.10 -19.54
C GLY A 236 10.34 3.80 -18.97
N GLN A 237 10.54 5.10 -19.23
CA GLN A 237 11.59 5.87 -18.57
C GLN A 237 11.32 6.01 -17.06
N TRP A 238 10.06 6.18 -16.66
CA TRP A 238 9.66 6.25 -15.25
C TRP A 238 9.52 4.85 -14.63
N PRO A 239 9.83 4.71 -13.32
CA PRO A 239 9.47 3.51 -12.58
C PRO A 239 7.97 3.21 -12.71
N GLN A 240 7.62 1.93 -12.80
CA GLN A 240 6.21 1.52 -12.79
C GLN A 240 5.48 2.07 -11.57
N ILE A 241 4.22 2.44 -11.78
CA ILE A 241 3.36 2.98 -10.73
C ILE A 241 2.53 1.85 -10.17
N MET A 242 2.70 1.55 -8.89
CA MET A 242 1.91 0.59 -8.15
C MET A 242 0.69 1.29 -7.55
N ILE A 243 -0.50 0.87 -7.95
CA ILE A 243 -1.77 1.46 -7.50
C ILE A 243 -2.64 0.37 -6.92
N PHE A 244 -3.18 0.63 -5.73
CA PHE A 244 -4.26 -0.15 -5.13
C PHE A 244 -5.59 0.50 -5.53
N PRO A 245 -6.28 -0.01 -6.57
CA PRO A 245 -7.45 0.67 -7.13
C PRO A 245 -8.65 0.67 -6.16
N GLU A 246 -8.63 -0.13 -5.09
CA GLU A 246 -9.57 -0.05 -3.97
C GLU A 246 -9.53 1.32 -3.27
N GLY A 247 -8.34 1.91 -3.16
CA GLY A 247 -8.12 3.20 -2.50
C GLY A 247 -8.37 3.21 -0.98
N THR A 248 -8.58 2.05 -0.38
CA THR A 248 -8.69 1.79 1.07
C THR A 248 -8.34 0.33 1.34
N CYS A 249 -8.03 -0.02 2.59
CA CYS A 249 -7.82 -1.41 2.99
C CYS A 249 -9.17 -2.12 3.27
N THR A 250 -9.25 -3.40 2.91
CA THR A 250 -10.38 -4.32 3.10
C THR A 250 -9.93 -5.62 3.77
N ASN A 251 -10.88 -6.44 4.22
CA ASN A 251 -10.62 -7.71 4.91
C ASN A 251 -10.29 -8.88 3.96
N ARG A 252 -10.11 -8.62 2.66
CA ARG A 252 -9.83 -9.64 1.63
C ARG A 252 -10.89 -10.73 1.46
N SER A 253 -12.07 -10.60 2.07
CA SER A 253 -13.18 -11.53 1.84
C SER A 253 -13.80 -11.41 0.45
N GLY A 254 -13.54 -10.28 -0.22
CA GLY A 254 -13.90 -10.01 -1.61
C GLY A 254 -13.17 -8.76 -2.11
N LEU A 255 -13.23 -8.51 -3.42
CA LEU A 255 -12.79 -7.26 -4.03
C LEU A 255 -13.92 -6.23 -3.99
N ILE A 256 -13.57 -4.98 -3.71
CA ILE A 256 -14.51 -3.86 -3.81
C ILE A 256 -14.41 -3.19 -5.19
N LEU A 257 -15.35 -2.28 -5.47
CA LEU A 257 -15.33 -1.51 -6.71
C LEU A 257 -14.03 -0.70 -6.83
N TYR A 258 -13.37 -0.88 -7.97
CA TYR A 258 -12.14 -0.18 -8.29
C TYR A 258 -12.40 1.25 -8.71
N LYS A 259 -11.60 2.17 -8.18
CA LYS A 259 -11.55 3.55 -8.64
C LYS A 259 -10.88 3.59 -10.01
N ALA A 260 -11.40 4.43 -10.90
CA ALA A 260 -10.91 4.54 -12.28
C ALA A 260 -9.48 5.08 -12.41
N GLY A 261 -8.91 5.70 -11.35
CA GLY A 261 -7.64 6.44 -11.39
C GLY A 261 -6.48 5.71 -12.07
N ALA A 262 -6.30 4.41 -11.79
CA ALA A 262 -5.26 3.58 -12.40
C ALA A 262 -5.47 3.31 -13.90
N PHE A 263 -6.71 3.39 -14.37
CA PHE A 263 -7.14 3.01 -15.71
C PHE A 263 -7.34 4.21 -16.65
N ILE A 264 -7.48 5.43 -16.10
CA ILE A 264 -7.65 6.67 -16.87
C ILE A 264 -6.57 6.88 -17.96
N PRO A 265 -5.28 6.53 -17.76
CA PRO A 265 -4.28 6.71 -18.81
C PRO A 265 -4.57 5.98 -20.12
N GLY A 266 -5.37 4.90 -20.07
CA GLY A 266 -5.72 4.08 -21.23
C GLY A 266 -4.52 3.30 -21.79
N LEU A 267 -3.60 2.90 -20.91
CA LEU A 267 -2.41 2.10 -21.20
C LEU A 267 -2.54 0.71 -20.56
N PRO A 268 -1.80 -0.30 -21.02
CA PRO A 268 -1.82 -1.62 -20.42
C PRO A 268 -1.47 -1.56 -18.93
N VAL A 269 -2.20 -2.33 -18.13
CA VAL A 269 -1.95 -2.49 -16.70
C VAL A 269 -1.67 -3.96 -16.41
N GLN A 270 -0.76 -4.23 -15.48
CA GLN A 270 -0.55 -5.59 -15.00
C GLN A 270 -1.31 -5.79 -13.69
N PRO A 271 -2.31 -6.67 -13.65
CA PRO A 271 -2.95 -7.04 -12.39
C PRO A 271 -2.00 -7.88 -11.54
N VAL A 272 -1.91 -7.55 -10.24
CA VAL A 272 -1.11 -8.27 -9.27
C VAL A 272 -1.99 -8.65 -8.08
N VAL A 273 -2.01 -9.94 -7.76
CA VAL A 273 -2.75 -10.46 -6.62
C VAL A 273 -1.83 -10.63 -5.42
N LEU A 274 -2.18 -10.00 -4.29
CA LEU A 274 -1.52 -10.20 -3.00
C LEU A 274 -2.24 -11.24 -2.16
N ARG A 275 -1.49 -12.21 -1.63
CA ARG A 275 -2.03 -13.23 -0.73
C ARG A 275 -1.17 -13.39 0.51
N TYR A 276 -1.80 -13.20 1.67
CA TYR A 276 -1.25 -13.58 2.96
C TYR A 276 -1.64 -15.03 3.26
N ARG A 277 -0.66 -15.90 3.50
CA ARG A 277 -0.87 -17.34 3.77
C ARG A 277 -0.87 -17.67 5.27
N ASN A 278 -1.12 -16.68 6.11
CA ASN A 278 -1.09 -16.86 7.56
C ASN A 278 -2.34 -17.64 8.00
N LYS A 279 -2.17 -18.59 8.93
CA LYS A 279 -3.30 -19.34 9.51
C LYS A 279 -4.24 -18.43 10.30
N LEU A 280 -3.66 -17.49 11.05
CA LEU A 280 -4.37 -16.42 11.73
C LEU A 280 -4.16 -15.13 10.95
N ASP A 281 -5.25 -14.48 10.57
CA ASP A 281 -5.21 -13.22 9.84
C ASP A 281 -5.02 -12.03 10.77
N THR A 282 -3.81 -11.87 11.30
CA THR A 282 -3.44 -10.75 12.17
C THR A 282 -2.90 -9.53 11.41
N VAL A 283 -2.94 -9.55 10.08
CA VAL A 283 -2.32 -8.52 9.23
C VAL A 283 -3.36 -7.61 8.58
N THR A 284 -4.61 -8.06 8.50
CA THR A 284 -5.71 -7.25 7.99
C THR A 284 -5.93 -6.01 8.84
N TRP A 285 -5.89 -4.87 8.18
CA TRP A 285 -6.23 -3.58 8.73
C TRP A 285 -7.46 -3.05 8.01
N THR A 286 -8.61 -3.05 8.68
CA THR A 286 -9.83 -2.42 8.16
C THR A 286 -10.25 -1.30 9.09
N TRP A 287 -10.60 -0.16 8.51
CA TRP A 287 -11.30 0.91 9.20
C TRP A 287 -12.71 1.00 8.61
N GLN A 288 -13.69 1.45 9.40
CA GLN A 288 -15.07 1.65 8.92
C GLN A 288 -15.02 2.33 7.55
N GLY A 289 -15.72 1.75 6.56
CA GLY A 289 -15.53 2.06 5.14
C GLY A 289 -15.71 3.55 4.81
N PRO A 290 -15.49 3.97 3.56
CA PRO A 290 -15.49 5.40 3.15
C PRO A 290 -16.84 6.15 3.25
N ALA A 291 -17.78 5.69 4.09
CA ALA A 291 -19.07 6.31 4.39
C ALA A 291 -19.40 6.31 5.91
N ALA A 292 -18.39 6.34 6.77
CA ALA A 292 -18.54 6.55 8.22
C ALA A 292 -18.05 7.95 8.62
#